data_AF-A0A341CU64-F1
#
_entry.id   AF-A0A341CU64-F1
#
_cell.length_a   1.000
_cell.length_b   1.000
_cell.length_c   1.000
_cell.angle_alpha   90.00
_cell.angle_beta   90.00
_cell.angle_gamma   90.00
#
_symmetry.space_group_name_H-M   'P 1'
#
loop_
_entity.id
_entity.type
_entity.pdbx_description
1 polymer ?
#
loop_
_entity_poly.entity_id
_entity_poly.type
_entity_poly.pdbx_seq_one_letter_code
_entity_poly.pdbx_strand_id
1 'polypeptide(L)'
;MPSQPWCQASSRLLCSCPRQPRAPLSFILSQTPGPSSLSVPCPPSSLAVALVCRSLRSGRPDRASPSVPLPLFPWAPLASSYPRQERLEVSPYTICTRQTQAIEKLVALLNTLDRWIDETPPVDQPSRFGNKAYRTWYAKLDEEAENLVATVVPTHLAAAVPEVAVYLKESVGNSTRIDYGTGHEAAFAAFLCCLCKIGVLRVDDQIAIVFKVFNRYLEVMRKLQKTYRMEPAGSQGVWGLDDFQFLPFIWGSSQLIDHPCLEPRHFVDEKAVNESHKDYMFLECVLFITEMKTGPFAEHSNQLWNISAVPSWSKVNQGLIRMYKAECLEKFPVIQHFKFGSLLPIHPVTSC
;
A
#
# COMPACT_ATOMS: atom_id res chain seq x y z
N MET A 1 25.19 -20.12 -49.07
CA MET A 1 25.63 -20.40 -50.45
C MET A 1 26.87 -21.28 -50.38
N PRO A 2 27.08 -22.24 -51.29
CA PRO A 2 26.09 -22.88 -52.19
C PRO A 2 25.17 -23.82 -51.34
N SER A 3 24.64 -25.01 -51.70
CA SER A 3 24.43 -25.78 -52.94
C SER A 3 23.25 -26.76 -52.76
N GLN A 4 22.73 -27.31 -53.87
CA GLN A 4 22.13 -28.67 -53.97
C GLN A 4 22.63 -29.30 -55.29
N PRO A 5 22.23 -30.55 -55.66
CA PRO A 5 20.98 -30.71 -56.42
C PRO A 5 20.11 -31.97 -56.14
N TRP A 6 18.77 -31.81 -56.20
CA TRP A 6 17.76 -32.51 -57.04
C TRP A 6 18.03 -33.96 -57.57
N CYS A 7 17.08 -34.90 -57.72
CA CYS A 7 15.62 -35.06 -57.41
C CYS A 7 15.22 -36.57 -57.60
N GLN A 8 14.15 -37.17 -57.02
CA GLN A 8 12.75 -37.34 -57.50
C GLN A 8 11.99 -38.25 -56.48
N ALA A 9 10.77 -37.93 -55.99
CA ALA A 9 9.41 -38.27 -56.51
C ALA A 9 9.15 -39.81 -56.65
N SER A 10 8.07 -40.46 -56.18
CA SER A 10 6.62 -40.15 -56.01
C SER A 10 5.92 -41.23 -55.13
N SER A 11 4.61 -41.28 -54.82
CA SER A 11 3.55 -40.30 -54.40
C SER A 11 2.20 -41.04 -54.13
N ARG A 12 1.23 -40.40 -53.42
CA ARG A 12 -0.26 -40.72 -53.39
C ARG A 12 -0.73 -41.98 -52.62
N LEU A 13 -1.99 -42.15 -52.14
CA LEU A 13 -3.10 -41.28 -51.63
C LEU A 13 -4.25 -42.17 -51.07
N LEU A 14 -5.18 -41.62 -50.24
CA LEU A 14 -6.59 -42.09 -49.99
C LEU A 14 -6.77 -43.47 -49.24
N CYS A 15 -7.89 -43.80 -48.54
CA CYS A 15 -8.98 -43.04 -47.87
C CYS A 15 -9.87 -43.99 -47.00
N SER A 16 -10.88 -43.43 -46.33
CA SER A 16 -12.17 -44.04 -45.90
C SER A 16 -12.26 -44.84 -44.59
N CYS A 17 -13.45 -44.75 -43.98
CA CYS A 17 -13.93 -45.43 -42.76
C CYS A 17 -15.44 -45.71 -42.90
N PRO A 18 -15.97 -46.81 -42.34
CA PRO A 18 -17.41 -46.92 -42.07
C PRO A 18 -17.80 -47.39 -40.65
N ARG A 19 -19.06 -47.07 -40.34
CA ARG A 19 -19.90 -47.37 -39.15
C ARG A 19 -20.20 -48.90 -39.02
N GLN A 20 -20.87 -49.51 -38.02
CA GLN A 20 -21.74 -49.18 -36.85
C GLN A 20 -22.00 -50.54 -36.07
N PRO A 21 -23.08 -50.84 -35.28
CA PRO A 21 -24.02 -50.08 -34.42
C PRO A 21 -24.39 -50.74 -33.03
N ARG A 22 -25.30 -50.07 -32.28
CA ARG A 22 -26.29 -50.58 -31.26
C ARG A 22 -26.01 -50.38 -29.74
N ALA A 23 -27.13 -50.33 -29.01
CA ALA A 23 -27.36 -50.13 -27.57
C ALA A 23 -28.35 -51.26 -27.08
N PRO A 24 -29.08 -51.24 -25.94
CA PRO A 24 -29.19 -50.26 -24.83
C PRO A 24 -29.20 -50.89 -23.40
N LEU A 25 -29.41 -50.08 -22.35
CA LEU A 25 -30.35 -50.35 -21.22
C LEU A 25 -30.41 -49.18 -20.21
N SER A 26 -31.36 -49.23 -19.26
CA SER A 26 -31.67 -48.18 -18.28
C SER A 26 -32.19 -48.78 -16.97
N PHE A 27 -31.97 -48.15 -15.80
CA PHE A 27 -33.00 -47.80 -14.79
C PHE A 27 -32.43 -47.07 -13.54
N ILE A 28 -33.00 -45.88 -13.26
CA ILE A 28 -33.34 -45.24 -11.96
C ILE A 28 -32.60 -45.67 -10.66
N LEU A 29 -31.96 -44.69 -9.97
CA LEU A 29 -32.38 -44.23 -8.64
C LEU A 29 -31.78 -42.85 -8.27
N SER A 30 -32.41 -42.15 -7.32
CA SER A 30 -32.23 -40.71 -7.04
C SER A 30 -31.48 -40.40 -5.74
N GLN A 31 -30.60 -39.39 -5.74
CA GLN A 31 -30.23 -38.62 -4.54
C GLN A 31 -30.15 -37.11 -4.85
N THR A 32 -30.21 -36.29 -3.80
CA THR A 32 -30.50 -34.85 -3.83
C THR A 32 -29.29 -33.95 -4.13
N PRO A 33 -29.46 -32.83 -4.87
CA PRO A 33 -28.43 -31.79 -4.95
C PRO A 33 -28.25 -31.06 -3.61
N GLY A 34 -26.99 -30.88 -3.18
CA GLY A 34 -26.63 -29.96 -2.09
C GLY A 34 -26.69 -28.49 -2.52
N PRO A 35 -26.54 -27.53 -1.57
CA PRO A 35 -26.64 -26.11 -1.86
C PRO A 35 -25.57 -25.63 -2.85
N SER A 36 -25.99 -24.80 -3.80
CA SER A 36 -25.13 -24.27 -4.86
C SER A 36 -23.99 -23.41 -4.31
N SER A 37 -22.75 -23.72 -4.71
CA SER A 37 -21.60 -22.86 -4.43
C SER A 37 -21.75 -21.53 -5.18
N LEU A 38 -22.08 -20.46 -4.46
CA LEU A 38 -22.10 -19.09 -5.00
C LEU A 38 -20.68 -18.63 -5.31
N SER A 39 -20.24 -18.86 -6.54
CA SER A 39 -19.00 -18.33 -7.08
C SER A 39 -19.11 -16.80 -7.21
N VAL A 40 -18.64 -16.08 -6.19
CA VAL A 40 -18.52 -14.61 -6.23
C VAL A 40 -17.53 -14.25 -7.34
N PRO A 41 -17.92 -13.49 -8.37
CA PRO A 41 -17.01 -13.13 -9.46
C PRO A 41 -15.97 -12.11 -8.96
N CYS A 42 -14.70 -12.37 -9.22
CA CYS A 42 -13.65 -11.36 -9.01
C CYS A 42 -13.90 -10.14 -9.90
N PRO A 43 -13.83 -8.90 -9.38
CA PRO A 43 -13.83 -7.71 -10.22
C PRO A 43 -12.56 -7.67 -11.09
N PRO A 44 -12.61 -7.06 -12.28
CA PRO A 44 -11.50 -7.09 -13.23
C PRO A 44 -10.24 -6.38 -12.71
N SER A 45 -9.08 -6.93 -13.07
CA SER A 45 -7.77 -6.50 -12.59
C SER A 45 -7.32 -5.16 -13.18
N SER A 46 -7.45 -4.10 -12.39
CA SER A 46 -6.79 -2.80 -12.63
C SER A 46 -5.71 -2.53 -11.59
N LEU A 47 -4.50 -2.20 -12.04
CA LEU A 47 -3.38 -1.67 -11.24
C LEU A 47 -2.94 -2.44 -9.97
N ALA A 48 -3.11 -3.77 -9.93
CA ALA A 48 -2.32 -4.60 -9.00
C ALA A 48 -0.82 -4.34 -9.20
N VAL A 49 -0.06 -4.15 -8.12
CA VAL A 49 1.38 -3.89 -8.19
C VAL A 49 2.15 -5.03 -7.58
N ALA A 50 2.69 -5.87 -8.45
CA ALA A 50 3.48 -7.02 -8.05
C ALA A 50 4.85 -6.57 -7.53
N LEU A 51 5.04 -6.71 -6.22
CA LEU A 51 6.29 -6.54 -5.49
C LEU A 51 7.33 -7.52 -6.05
N VAL A 52 8.34 -7.04 -6.79
CA VAL A 52 9.31 -7.92 -7.45
C VAL A 52 10.36 -8.37 -6.44
N CYS A 53 10.11 -9.54 -5.82
CA CYS A 53 11.02 -10.18 -4.89
C CYS A 53 12.23 -10.75 -5.64
N ARG A 54 13.20 -9.89 -5.97
CA ARG A 54 14.56 -10.32 -6.30
C ARG A 54 15.07 -11.19 -5.15
N SER A 55 15.64 -12.35 -5.45
CA SER A 55 16.00 -13.38 -4.47
C SER A 55 16.76 -12.79 -3.28
N LEU A 56 16.11 -12.75 -2.10
CA LEU A 56 16.45 -11.89 -0.96
C LEU A 56 17.76 -12.26 -0.23
N ARG A 57 18.61 -13.09 -0.83
CA ARG A 57 19.82 -13.68 -0.21
C ARG A 57 21.13 -13.40 -0.94
N SER A 58 21.12 -12.79 -2.14
CA SER A 58 22.36 -12.71 -2.95
C SER A 58 22.55 -11.47 -3.82
N GLY A 59 21.54 -10.61 -4.01
CA GLY A 59 21.63 -9.42 -4.86
C GLY A 59 21.86 -9.68 -6.36
N ARG A 60 21.86 -10.94 -6.81
CA ARG A 60 22.07 -11.31 -8.22
C ARG A 60 20.78 -11.16 -9.05
N PRO A 61 20.87 -10.74 -10.32
CA PRO A 61 19.71 -10.59 -11.19
C PRO A 61 19.29 -11.94 -11.82
N ASP A 62 18.53 -12.76 -11.09
CA ASP A 62 17.87 -13.93 -11.67
C ASP A 62 16.63 -13.55 -12.50
N ARG A 63 16.51 -14.15 -13.70
CA ARG A 63 15.50 -13.80 -14.71
C ARG A 63 14.05 -14.16 -14.35
N ALA A 64 13.82 -14.83 -13.23
CA ALA A 64 12.50 -15.23 -12.74
C ALA A 64 12.35 -14.87 -11.25
N SER A 65 12.30 -13.56 -10.96
CA SER A 65 11.98 -13.08 -9.61
C SER A 65 10.47 -13.22 -9.37
N PRO A 66 10.01 -13.93 -8.31
CA PRO A 66 8.59 -13.99 -7.99
C PRO A 66 8.05 -12.59 -7.67
N SER A 67 6.81 -12.35 -8.06
CA SER A 67 6.18 -11.03 -7.96
C SER A 67 4.90 -11.10 -7.14
N VAL A 68 4.85 -10.42 -5.99
CA VAL A 68 3.74 -10.54 -5.02
C VAL A 68 2.81 -9.33 -5.16
N PRO A 69 1.56 -9.46 -5.65
CA PRO A 69 0.65 -8.33 -5.82
C PRO A 69 0.30 -7.72 -4.47
N LEU A 70 0.99 -6.62 -4.12
CA LEU A 70 0.40 -5.61 -3.29
C LEU A 70 -0.75 -4.99 -4.09
N PRO A 71 -1.97 -4.94 -3.56
CA PRO A 71 -2.90 -3.93 -4.00
C PRO A 71 -2.32 -2.57 -3.60
N LEU A 72 -1.71 -1.87 -4.55
CA LEU A 72 -2.22 -0.51 -4.76
C LEU A 72 -3.69 -0.74 -5.08
N PHE A 73 -4.56 -0.53 -4.09
CA PHE A 73 -5.99 -0.71 -4.26
C PHE A 73 -6.44 0.08 -5.49
N PRO A 74 -7.36 -0.46 -6.32
CA PRO A 74 -7.76 0.14 -7.60
C PRO A 74 -8.66 1.35 -7.39
N TRP A 75 -8.15 2.35 -6.67
CA TRP A 75 -8.54 3.72 -6.93
C TRP A 75 -7.95 4.09 -8.31
N ALA A 76 -8.74 3.83 -9.35
CA ALA A 76 -8.94 4.89 -10.35
C ALA A 76 -9.50 6.11 -9.59
N PRO A 77 -9.18 7.37 -9.98
CA PRO A 77 -9.35 8.56 -9.16
C PRO A 77 -10.60 8.55 -8.29
N LEU A 78 -10.44 8.53 -6.95
CA LEU A 78 -11.58 8.49 -6.02
C LEU A 78 -12.53 9.68 -6.23
N ALA A 79 -11.96 10.81 -6.65
CA ALA A 79 -12.67 11.98 -7.12
C ALA A 79 -13.65 11.69 -8.29
N SER A 80 -13.33 10.77 -9.20
CA SER A 80 -14.14 10.41 -10.37
C SER A 80 -15.45 9.67 -10.04
N SER A 81 -15.60 9.16 -8.81
CA SER A 81 -16.81 8.45 -8.40
C SER A 81 -17.93 9.39 -7.92
N TYR A 82 -17.61 10.66 -7.66
CA TYR A 82 -18.55 11.67 -7.16
C TYR A 82 -18.83 12.76 -8.21
N PRO A 83 -20.09 13.22 -8.34
CA PRO A 83 -20.45 14.37 -9.17
C PRO A 83 -19.58 15.60 -8.91
N ARG A 84 -19.35 16.38 -9.96
CA ARG A 84 -18.46 17.56 -9.92
C ARG A 84 -18.88 18.63 -8.91
N GLN A 85 -20.17 18.63 -8.52
CA GLN A 85 -20.78 19.61 -7.61
C GLN A 85 -20.35 19.39 -6.15
N GLU A 86 -20.48 18.18 -5.63
CA GLU A 86 -20.25 17.85 -4.20
C GLU A 86 -18.78 18.03 -3.80
N ARG A 87 -17.86 17.90 -4.76
CA ARG A 87 -16.40 18.06 -4.61
C ARG A 87 -15.95 19.50 -4.27
N LEU A 88 -16.88 20.45 -4.18
CA LEU A 88 -16.61 21.87 -3.90
C LEU A 88 -17.17 22.36 -2.56
N GLU A 89 -18.14 21.64 -1.99
CA GLU A 89 -18.84 22.04 -0.75
C GLU A 89 -18.49 21.14 0.45
N VAL A 90 -17.89 19.97 0.20
CA VAL A 90 -17.62 18.94 1.21
C VAL A 90 -16.16 18.48 1.15
N SER A 91 -15.44 18.64 2.25
CA SER A 91 -14.07 18.13 2.42
C SER A 91 -13.99 16.62 2.11
N PRO A 92 -12.91 16.13 1.45
CA PRO A 92 -12.69 14.69 1.23
C PRO A 92 -12.78 13.85 2.51
N TYR A 93 -12.41 14.41 3.66
CA TYR A 93 -12.53 13.79 4.98
C TYR A 93 -13.99 13.69 5.47
N THR A 94 -14.82 14.66 5.11
CA THR A 94 -16.25 14.74 5.48
C THR A 94 -17.13 13.82 4.63
N ILE A 95 -16.70 13.47 3.40
CA ILE A 95 -17.38 12.49 2.53
C ILE A 95 -17.47 11.08 3.18
N CYS A 96 -16.66 10.79 4.20
CA CYS A 96 -16.64 9.50 4.91
C CYS A 96 -17.82 9.36 5.92
N THR A 97 -19.05 9.37 5.38
CA THR A 97 -20.32 9.30 6.13
C THR A 97 -20.64 7.92 6.71
N ARG A 98 -20.17 6.83 6.07
CA ARG A 98 -20.34 5.46 6.56
C ARG A 98 -19.11 5.04 7.36
N GLN A 99 -19.30 4.68 8.62
CA GLN A 99 -18.27 4.06 9.46
C GLN A 99 -18.67 2.62 9.76
N THR A 100 -17.74 1.69 9.60
CA THR A 100 -17.89 0.32 10.10
C THR A 100 -17.16 0.18 11.42
N GLN A 101 -17.61 -0.77 12.26
CA GLN A 101 -16.96 -1.06 13.53
C GLN A 101 -15.48 -1.44 13.36
N ALA A 102 -15.08 -1.98 12.21
CA ALA A 102 -13.68 -2.29 11.89
C ALA A 102 -12.82 -1.01 11.77
N ILE A 103 -13.33 0.01 11.07
CA ILE A 103 -12.67 1.33 10.96
C ILE A 103 -12.57 2.01 12.33
N GLU A 104 -13.65 2.01 13.12
CA GLU A 104 -13.66 2.59 14.46
C GLU A 104 -12.63 1.92 15.38
N LYS A 105 -12.56 0.58 15.34
CA LYS A 105 -11.56 -0.21 16.09
C LYS A 105 -10.13 0.05 15.62
N LEU A 106 -9.89 0.24 14.32
CA LEU A 106 -8.57 0.61 13.80
C LEU A 106 -8.14 2.01 14.24
N VAL A 107 -9.06 2.98 14.29
CA VAL A 107 -8.79 4.30 14.85
C VAL A 107 -8.53 4.21 16.37
N ALA A 108 -9.27 3.37 17.11
CA ALA A 108 -9.02 3.14 18.53
C ALA A 108 -7.68 2.45 18.84
N LEU A 109 -7.25 1.53 17.95
CA LEU A 109 -5.92 0.92 17.97
C LEU A 109 -4.83 1.98 17.79
N LEU A 110 -4.94 2.84 16.78
CA LEU A 110 -4.00 3.94 16.55
C LEU A 110 -3.99 4.96 17.70
N ASN A 111 -5.14 5.26 18.30
CA ASN A 111 -5.23 6.08 19.52
C ASN A 111 -4.56 5.43 20.74
N THR A 112 -4.47 4.09 20.78
CA THR A 112 -3.73 3.39 21.85
C THR A 112 -2.23 3.51 21.65
N LEU A 113 -1.75 3.36 20.42
CA LEU A 113 -0.35 3.64 20.05
C LEU A 113 0.03 5.09 20.37
N ASP A 114 -0.87 6.04 20.08
CA ASP A 114 -0.67 7.48 20.34
C ASP A 114 -0.56 7.79 21.84
N ARG A 115 -1.50 7.28 22.66
CA ARG A 115 -1.46 7.39 24.12
C ARG A 115 -0.16 6.84 24.71
N TRP A 116 0.35 5.73 24.17
CA TRP A 116 1.62 5.18 24.64
C TRP A 116 2.81 6.11 24.39
N ILE A 117 2.74 7.04 23.43
CA ILE A 117 3.79 8.06 23.22
C ILE A 117 3.80 9.04 24.40
N ASP A 118 2.61 9.49 24.83
CA ASP A 118 2.45 10.41 25.96
C ASP A 118 2.84 9.76 27.30
N GLU A 119 2.56 8.46 27.46
CA GLU A 119 3.02 7.65 28.59
C GLU A 119 4.53 7.32 28.57
N THR A 120 5.22 7.57 27.45
CA THR A 120 6.63 7.18 27.25
C THR A 120 7.45 8.39 26.80
N PRO A 121 7.59 9.43 27.63
CA PRO A 121 8.23 10.69 27.25
C PRO A 121 9.72 10.50 26.89
N PRO A 122 10.29 11.39 26.05
CA PRO A 122 11.72 11.35 25.70
C PRO A 122 12.62 11.42 26.92
N VAL A 123 13.60 10.53 27.01
CA VAL A 123 14.62 10.56 28.07
C VAL A 123 15.77 11.49 27.69
N ASP A 124 16.39 12.12 28.67
CA ASP A 124 17.67 12.80 28.44
C ASP A 124 18.75 11.77 28.04
N GLN A 125 19.59 12.12 27.08
CA GLN A 125 20.63 11.24 26.56
C GLN A 125 21.78 12.03 25.90
N PRO A 126 23.03 11.56 26.03
CA PRO A 126 24.19 12.18 25.36
C PRO A 126 24.22 11.94 23.84
N SER A 127 23.27 11.18 23.29
CA SER A 127 23.16 10.93 21.84
C SER A 127 22.25 11.96 21.18
N ARG A 128 22.79 12.68 20.19
CA ARG A 128 22.03 13.60 19.33
C ARG A 128 21.05 12.89 18.37
N PHE A 129 21.27 11.60 18.14
CA PHE A 129 20.48 10.72 17.28
C PHE A 129 19.19 10.27 18.01
N GLY A 130 18.44 9.33 17.40
CA GLY A 130 17.14 8.87 17.90
C GLY A 130 17.06 8.60 19.41
N ASN A 131 15.93 8.98 20.01
CA ASN A 131 15.72 8.92 21.46
C ASN A 131 15.40 7.50 21.93
N LYS A 132 16.14 7.01 22.92
CA LYS A 132 16.00 5.64 23.46
C LYS A 132 14.60 5.32 24.00
N ALA A 133 13.79 6.32 24.38
CA ALA A 133 12.41 6.10 24.80
C ALA A 133 11.53 5.43 23.72
N TYR A 134 11.87 5.59 22.44
CA TYR A 134 11.24 4.84 21.34
C TYR A 134 11.31 3.33 21.55
N ARG A 135 12.38 2.81 22.15
CA ARG A 135 12.53 1.36 22.41
C ARG A 135 11.57 0.86 23.48
N THR A 136 11.30 1.68 24.49
CA THR A 136 10.29 1.41 25.53
C THR A 136 8.88 1.46 24.94
N TRP A 137 8.61 2.41 24.05
CA TRP A 137 7.34 2.49 23.31
C TRP A 137 7.15 1.28 22.38
N TYR A 138 8.19 0.92 21.62
CA TYR A 138 8.17 -0.24 20.71
C TYR A 138 8.03 -1.55 21.49
N ALA A 139 8.62 -1.69 22.68
CA ALA A 139 8.46 -2.88 23.51
C ALA A 139 6.98 -3.11 23.90
N LYS A 140 6.25 -2.06 24.33
CA LYS A 140 4.79 -2.15 24.55
C LYS A 140 4.07 -2.67 23.31
N LEU A 141 4.43 -2.18 22.11
CA LEU A 141 3.83 -2.66 20.86
C LEU A 141 4.22 -4.11 20.54
N ASP A 142 5.47 -4.52 20.79
CA ASP A 142 5.96 -5.87 20.48
C ASP A 142 5.22 -6.95 21.28
N GLU A 143 4.92 -6.62 22.55
CA GLU A 143 4.13 -7.43 23.49
C GLU A 143 2.62 -7.40 23.18
N GLU A 144 2.02 -6.23 22.93
CA GLU A 144 0.57 -6.06 22.82
C GLU A 144 -0.01 -6.15 21.38
N ALA A 145 0.81 -6.26 20.33
CA ALA A 145 0.31 -6.21 18.95
C ALA A 145 -0.77 -7.26 18.62
N GLU A 146 -0.66 -8.49 19.15
CA GLU A 146 -1.68 -9.52 18.94
C GLU A 146 -2.98 -9.18 19.67
N ASN A 147 -2.92 -8.65 20.89
CA ASN A 147 -4.09 -8.17 21.63
C ASN A 147 -4.78 -7.02 20.88
N LEU A 148 -4.00 -6.04 20.42
CA LEU A 148 -4.50 -4.92 19.60
C LEU A 148 -5.21 -5.41 18.34
N VAL A 149 -4.59 -6.30 17.57
CA VAL A 149 -5.18 -6.85 16.33
C VAL A 149 -6.40 -7.72 16.63
N ALA A 150 -6.42 -8.48 17.73
CA ALA A 150 -7.58 -9.22 18.20
C ALA A 150 -8.78 -8.33 18.57
N THR A 151 -8.58 -7.05 18.89
CA THR A 151 -9.72 -6.12 19.03
C THR A 151 -10.44 -5.89 17.69
N VAL A 152 -9.70 -5.86 16.58
CA VAL A 152 -10.20 -5.59 15.22
C VAL A 152 -10.74 -6.86 14.56
N VAL A 153 -10.00 -7.97 14.65
CA VAL A 153 -10.29 -9.24 13.98
C VAL A 153 -11.39 -10.02 14.74
N PRO A 154 -12.52 -10.39 14.09
CA PRO A 154 -13.57 -11.21 14.70
C PRO A 154 -13.06 -12.58 15.16
N THR A 155 -13.64 -13.12 16.24
CA THR A 155 -13.18 -14.36 16.90
C THR A 155 -13.11 -15.58 15.97
N HIS A 156 -13.98 -15.67 14.95
CA HIS A 156 -13.94 -16.77 13.97
C HIS A 156 -12.74 -16.70 12.99
N LEU A 157 -11.99 -15.59 12.99
CA LEU A 157 -10.76 -15.37 12.24
C LEU A 157 -9.52 -15.23 13.16
N ALA A 158 -9.63 -15.56 14.45
CA ALA A 158 -8.56 -15.37 15.43
C ALA A 158 -7.23 -16.04 15.04
N ALA A 159 -7.27 -17.14 14.28
CA ALA A 159 -6.08 -17.81 13.75
C ALA A 159 -5.22 -16.92 12.81
N ALA A 160 -5.78 -15.85 12.25
CA ALA A 160 -5.03 -14.89 11.43
C ALA A 160 -4.32 -13.81 12.25
N VAL A 161 -4.67 -13.62 13.53
CA VAL A 161 -4.14 -12.53 14.37
C VAL A 161 -2.60 -12.52 14.44
N PRO A 162 -1.89 -13.64 14.68
CA PRO A 162 -0.42 -13.60 14.78
C PRO A 162 0.26 -13.18 13.47
N GLU A 163 -0.22 -13.63 12.31
CA GLU A 163 0.34 -13.20 11.02
C GLU A 163 0.02 -11.72 10.73
N VAL A 164 -1.21 -11.27 10.99
CA VAL A 164 -1.61 -9.87 10.80
C VAL A 164 -0.84 -8.93 11.72
N ALA A 165 -0.58 -9.34 12.98
CA ALA A 165 0.19 -8.56 13.95
C ALA A 165 1.64 -8.33 13.54
N VAL A 166 2.30 -9.27 12.85
CA VAL A 166 3.68 -9.07 12.33
C VAL A 166 3.76 -7.84 11.43
N TYR A 167 2.77 -7.61 10.56
CA TYR A 167 2.75 -6.43 9.69
C TYR A 167 2.54 -5.13 10.48
N LEU A 168 1.72 -5.15 11.54
CA LEU A 168 1.56 -4.01 12.44
C LEU A 168 2.88 -3.67 13.16
N LYS A 169 3.60 -4.67 13.68
CA LYS A 169 4.88 -4.47 14.38
C LYS A 169 5.97 -3.90 13.49
N GLU A 170 6.07 -4.40 12.26
CA GLU A 170 7.02 -3.88 11.26
C GLU A 170 6.59 -2.52 10.66
N SER A 171 5.42 -1.97 11.03
CA SER A 171 4.88 -0.75 10.41
C SER A 171 5.29 0.59 11.02
N VAL A 172 6.02 0.59 12.14
CA VAL A 172 6.21 1.79 12.98
C VAL A 172 7.66 2.31 13.06
N GLY A 173 8.62 1.62 12.42
CA GLY A 173 10.05 1.93 12.48
C GLY A 173 10.87 0.91 13.28
N ASN A 174 12.20 0.96 13.19
CA ASN A 174 13.07 -0.07 13.77
C ASN A 174 13.57 0.28 15.19
N SER A 175 13.26 -0.55 16.19
CA SER A 175 13.69 -0.32 17.59
C SER A 175 15.21 -0.19 17.78
N THR A 176 16.01 -0.99 17.07
CA THR A 176 17.47 -0.96 17.20
C THR A 176 18.06 0.33 16.62
N ARG A 177 17.68 0.70 15.40
CA ARG A 177 18.23 1.88 14.69
C ARG A 177 17.55 3.19 15.09
N ILE A 178 16.31 3.14 15.60
CA ILE A 178 15.45 4.29 15.89
C ILE A 178 15.21 5.12 14.61
N ASP A 179 14.92 4.40 13.52
CA ASP A 179 14.64 4.96 12.20
C ASP A 179 13.25 4.55 11.67
N TYR A 180 12.70 5.36 10.76
CA TYR A 180 11.42 5.12 10.08
C TYR A 180 11.57 5.48 8.59
N GLY A 181 10.83 4.83 7.70
CA GLY A 181 10.83 5.14 6.27
C GLY A 181 9.82 4.32 5.49
N THR A 182 9.83 4.48 4.16
CA THR A 182 8.80 3.94 3.24
C THR A 182 8.61 2.41 3.28
N GLY A 183 9.60 1.65 3.76
CA GLY A 183 9.44 0.20 4.01
C GLY A 183 8.50 -0.12 5.18
N HIS A 184 8.47 0.75 6.20
CA HIS A 184 7.56 0.65 7.35
C HIS A 184 6.15 1.15 6.96
N GLU A 185 6.06 2.22 6.18
CA GLU A 185 4.81 2.67 5.55
C GLU A 185 4.17 1.54 4.69
N ALA A 186 4.98 0.86 3.88
CA ALA A 186 4.55 -0.28 3.08
C ALA A 186 4.10 -1.48 3.94
N ALA A 187 4.68 -1.67 5.13
CA ALA A 187 4.22 -2.67 6.09
C ALA A 187 2.85 -2.30 6.71
N PHE A 188 2.54 -1.01 6.92
CA PHE A 188 1.18 -0.60 7.31
C PHE A 188 0.16 -0.85 6.19
N ALA A 189 0.53 -0.54 4.95
CA ALA A 189 -0.31 -0.89 3.79
C ALA A 189 -0.50 -2.40 3.63
N ALA A 190 0.52 -3.21 3.98
CA ALA A 190 0.43 -4.66 4.03
C ALA A 190 -0.51 -5.16 5.15
N PHE A 191 -0.46 -4.57 6.35
CA PHE A 191 -1.38 -4.84 7.45
C PHE A 191 -2.86 -4.59 7.04
N LEU A 192 -3.14 -3.42 6.44
CA LEU A 192 -4.47 -3.08 5.93
C LEU A 192 -4.91 -4.01 4.79
N CYS A 193 -3.99 -4.37 3.89
CA CYS A 193 -4.22 -5.37 2.84
C CYS A 193 -4.61 -6.73 3.43
N CYS A 194 -3.88 -7.23 4.42
CA CYS A 194 -4.18 -8.50 5.08
C CYS A 194 -5.59 -8.51 5.69
N LEU A 195 -5.99 -7.42 6.37
CA LEU A 195 -7.36 -7.25 6.90
C LEU A 195 -8.45 -7.26 5.81
N CYS A 196 -8.16 -6.71 4.62
CA CYS A 196 -9.06 -6.84 3.47
C CYS A 196 -9.12 -8.27 2.92
N LYS A 197 -7.98 -8.98 2.86
CA LYS A 197 -7.90 -10.34 2.33
C LYS A 197 -8.60 -11.38 3.21
N ILE A 198 -8.71 -11.14 4.52
CA ILE A 198 -9.53 -11.94 5.44
C ILE A 198 -10.98 -11.43 5.59
N GLY A 199 -11.39 -10.41 4.82
CA GLY A 199 -12.77 -9.91 4.78
C GLY A 199 -13.23 -9.09 5.99
N VAL A 200 -12.30 -8.66 6.85
CA VAL A 200 -12.57 -7.77 8.00
C VAL A 200 -12.84 -6.35 7.53
N LEU A 201 -12.09 -5.90 6.53
CA LEU A 201 -12.35 -4.67 5.77
C LEU A 201 -12.93 -5.03 4.40
N ARG A 202 -13.84 -4.20 3.89
CA ARG A 202 -14.61 -4.44 2.65
C ARG A 202 -14.37 -3.33 1.62
N VAL A 203 -14.90 -3.51 0.42
CA VAL A 203 -14.81 -2.49 -0.66
C VAL A 203 -15.47 -1.17 -0.22
N ASP A 204 -16.60 -1.23 0.49
CA ASP A 204 -17.27 -0.07 1.11
C ASP A 204 -16.34 0.74 2.05
N ASP A 205 -15.37 0.10 2.70
CA ASP A 205 -14.46 0.75 3.66
C ASP A 205 -13.32 1.51 2.98
N GLN A 206 -13.09 1.33 1.66
CA GLN A 206 -11.86 1.79 0.98
C GLN A 206 -11.55 3.29 1.15
N ILE A 207 -12.57 4.14 1.26
CA ILE A 207 -12.42 5.58 1.49
C ILE A 207 -12.00 5.85 2.94
N ALA A 208 -12.60 5.13 3.89
CA ALA A 208 -12.30 5.25 5.32
C ALA A 208 -10.92 4.68 5.67
N ILE A 209 -10.45 3.65 4.96
CA ILE A 209 -9.09 3.11 5.08
C ILE A 209 -8.05 4.21 4.84
N VAL A 210 -8.23 5.06 3.81
CA VAL A 210 -7.29 6.15 3.51
C VAL A 210 -7.56 7.38 4.39
N PHE A 211 -8.77 7.95 4.33
CA PHE A 211 -9.05 9.26 4.93
C PHE A 211 -9.34 9.22 6.44
N LYS A 212 -9.48 8.04 7.06
CA LYS A 212 -9.53 7.92 8.53
C LYS A 212 -8.39 7.09 9.08
N VAL A 213 -8.25 5.82 8.69
CA VAL A 213 -7.24 4.93 9.30
C VAL A 213 -5.82 5.34 8.91
N PHE A 214 -5.55 5.57 7.62
CA PHE A 214 -4.21 5.98 7.19
C PHE A 214 -3.86 7.43 7.57
N ASN A 215 -4.82 8.36 7.50
CA ASN A 215 -4.59 9.71 8.01
C ASN A 215 -4.19 9.69 9.49
N ARG A 216 -4.94 8.94 10.30
CA ARG A 216 -4.65 8.79 11.73
C ARG A 216 -3.30 8.12 11.97
N TYR A 217 -2.91 7.15 11.14
CA TYR A 217 -1.58 6.56 11.19
C TYR A 217 -0.48 7.59 10.89
N LEU A 218 -0.65 8.45 9.87
CA LEU A 218 0.32 9.52 9.57
C LEU A 218 0.49 10.49 10.74
N GLU A 219 -0.60 10.88 11.42
CA GLU A 219 -0.53 11.71 12.63
C GLU A 219 0.35 11.06 13.72
N VAL A 220 0.14 9.77 14.00
CA VAL A 220 0.92 9.01 14.99
C VAL A 220 2.38 8.86 14.54
N MET A 221 2.64 8.56 13.27
CA MET A 221 4.01 8.46 12.74
C MET A 221 4.74 9.81 12.81
N ARG A 222 4.09 10.93 12.46
CA ARG A 222 4.64 12.28 12.61
C ARG A 222 4.94 12.61 14.07
N LYS A 223 4.09 12.18 15.01
CA LYS A 223 4.33 12.35 16.46
C LYS A 223 5.51 11.50 16.94
N LEU A 224 5.65 10.25 16.50
CA LEU A 224 6.83 9.41 16.78
C LEU A 224 8.12 10.07 16.26
N GLN A 225 8.10 10.51 15.00
CA GLN A 225 9.23 11.16 14.33
C GLN A 225 9.67 12.43 15.08
N LYS A 226 8.74 13.31 15.46
CA LYS A 226 9.02 14.52 16.25
C LYS A 226 9.49 14.19 17.68
N THR A 227 8.71 13.41 18.43
CA THR A 227 8.95 13.13 19.86
C THR A 227 10.25 12.36 20.09
N TYR A 228 10.50 11.32 19.29
CA TYR A 228 11.68 10.47 19.45
C TYR A 228 12.83 10.80 18.49
N ARG A 229 12.72 11.87 17.68
CA ARG A 229 13.77 12.31 16.74
C ARG A 229 14.26 11.18 15.83
N MET A 230 13.31 10.43 15.27
CA MET A 230 13.61 9.22 14.49
C MET A 230 14.37 9.57 13.20
N GLU A 231 15.34 8.73 12.84
CA GLU A 231 16.17 8.97 11.66
C GLU A 231 15.48 8.49 10.35
N PRO A 232 15.74 9.11 9.19
CA PRO A 232 15.19 8.68 7.90
C PRO A 232 15.78 7.34 7.40
N ALA A 233 15.00 6.26 7.50
CA ALA A 233 15.42 4.91 7.12
C ALA A 233 15.53 4.76 5.58
N GLY A 234 16.76 4.76 5.07
CA GLY A 234 17.02 4.57 3.64
C GLY A 234 16.75 5.80 2.77
N SER A 235 16.62 6.99 3.36
CA SER A 235 16.47 8.24 2.62
C SER A 235 17.66 8.49 1.69
N GLN A 236 17.38 9.06 0.51
CA GLN A 236 18.38 9.50 -0.46
C GLN A 236 18.70 11.00 -0.31
N GLY A 237 18.32 11.60 0.83
CA GLY A 237 18.40 13.05 1.07
C GLY A 237 17.58 13.82 0.04
N VAL A 238 18.17 14.86 -0.55
CA VAL A 238 17.55 15.71 -1.60
C VAL A 238 17.10 14.95 -2.87
N TRP A 239 17.51 13.70 -3.04
CA TRP A 239 17.09 12.84 -4.15
C TRP A 239 15.89 11.94 -3.82
N GLY A 240 15.48 11.85 -2.55
CA GLY A 240 14.24 11.22 -2.12
C GLY A 240 13.01 12.11 -2.39
N LEU A 241 11.82 11.52 -2.40
CA LEU A 241 10.57 12.28 -2.49
C LEU A 241 10.31 13.04 -1.18
N ASP A 242 10.40 12.31 -0.06
CA ASP A 242 10.34 12.76 1.32
C ASP A 242 11.31 11.88 2.14
N ASP A 243 11.59 12.28 3.37
CA ASP A 243 12.46 11.53 4.29
C ASP A 243 11.79 10.26 4.84
N PHE A 244 10.45 10.24 4.95
CA PHE A 244 9.73 9.21 5.69
C PHE A 244 8.63 8.51 4.87
N GLN A 245 7.80 9.25 4.12
CA GLN A 245 6.55 8.75 3.54
C GLN A 245 6.56 8.76 2.00
N PHE A 246 5.64 8.01 1.37
CA PHE A 246 5.44 8.02 -0.09
C PHE A 246 3.96 7.88 -0.48
N LEU A 247 3.24 6.93 0.14
CA LEU A 247 1.82 6.70 -0.10
C LEU A 247 0.91 7.95 0.05
N PRO A 248 1.09 8.89 1.01
CA PRO A 248 0.24 10.09 1.07
C PRO A 248 0.45 11.06 -0.08
N PHE A 249 1.60 11.05 -0.76
CA PHE A 249 1.78 11.83 -1.99
C PHE A 249 1.04 11.17 -3.16
N ILE A 250 1.02 9.83 -3.22
CA ILE A 250 0.21 9.08 -4.21
C ILE A 250 -1.29 9.30 -3.96
N TRP A 251 -1.76 9.14 -2.73
CA TRP A 251 -3.19 9.26 -2.40
C TRP A 251 -3.66 10.70 -2.32
N GLY A 252 -2.86 11.62 -1.80
CA GLY A 252 -3.15 13.05 -1.81
C GLY A 252 -3.20 13.63 -3.23
N SER A 253 -2.33 13.17 -4.14
CA SER A 253 -2.43 13.55 -5.56
C SER A 253 -3.66 12.94 -6.27
N SER A 254 -4.38 11.99 -5.66
CA SER A 254 -5.73 11.57 -6.10
C SER A 254 -6.77 12.67 -5.87
N GLN A 255 -6.77 13.23 -4.67
CA GLN A 255 -7.81 14.14 -4.18
C GLN A 255 -7.87 15.42 -5.03
N LEU A 256 -6.73 15.81 -5.58
CA LEU A 256 -6.53 17.02 -6.37
C LEU A 256 -6.69 16.82 -7.89
N ILE A 257 -7.08 15.62 -8.35
CA ILE A 257 -7.39 15.38 -9.77
C ILE A 257 -8.67 16.13 -10.16
N ASP A 258 -8.57 16.91 -11.25
CA ASP A 258 -9.58 17.82 -11.78
C ASP A 258 -10.06 18.90 -10.79
N HIS A 259 -9.24 19.21 -9.78
CA HIS A 259 -9.49 20.30 -8.83
C HIS A 259 -9.45 21.67 -9.55
N PRO A 260 -10.39 22.60 -9.27
CA PRO A 260 -10.59 23.80 -10.10
C PRO A 260 -9.52 24.89 -9.97
N CYS A 261 -8.82 24.98 -8.83
CA CYS A 261 -7.90 26.10 -8.54
C CYS A 261 -6.47 25.64 -8.20
N LEU A 262 -6.33 24.74 -7.23
CA LEU A 262 -5.04 24.14 -6.85
C LEU A 262 -4.49 23.26 -7.98
N GLU A 263 -3.58 23.81 -8.78
CA GLU A 263 -2.61 23.09 -9.64
C GLU A 263 -1.35 22.68 -8.83
N PRO A 264 -0.50 21.73 -9.31
CA PRO A 264 0.71 21.29 -8.60
C PRO A 264 1.66 22.42 -8.17
N ARG A 265 1.80 23.49 -8.95
CA ARG A 265 2.66 24.64 -8.58
C ARG A 265 2.26 25.36 -7.29
N HIS A 266 1.08 25.10 -6.72
CA HIS A 266 0.64 25.72 -5.47
C HIS A 266 1.09 24.97 -4.21
N PHE A 267 1.55 23.71 -4.29
CA PHE A 267 1.99 23.04 -3.06
C PHE A 267 3.33 23.57 -2.54
N VAL A 268 4.07 24.36 -3.33
CA VAL A 268 5.27 25.10 -2.90
C VAL A 268 4.97 26.54 -2.50
N ASP A 269 3.69 26.95 -2.49
CA ASP A 269 3.22 28.22 -1.92
C ASP A 269 2.69 27.94 -0.50
N GLU A 270 3.44 28.39 0.51
CA GLU A 270 3.08 28.24 1.93
C GLU A 270 1.67 28.77 2.23
N LYS A 271 1.20 29.82 1.54
CA LYS A 271 -0.14 30.35 1.76
C LYS A 271 -1.20 29.35 1.28
N ALA A 272 -1.09 28.86 0.06
CA ALA A 272 -2.04 27.90 -0.50
C ALA A 272 -2.06 26.58 0.29
N VAL A 273 -0.90 26.15 0.82
CA VAL A 273 -0.79 25.03 1.76
C VAL A 273 -1.54 25.33 3.06
N ASN A 274 -1.24 26.44 3.74
CA ASN A 274 -1.89 26.79 5.02
C ASN A 274 -3.42 27.00 4.90
N GLU A 275 -3.91 27.48 3.75
CA GLU A 275 -5.35 27.63 3.50
C GLU A 275 -6.06 26.29 3.22
N SER A 276 -5.36 25.27 2.69
CA SER A 276 -5.99 24.05 2.14
C SER A 276 -5.52 22.71 2.74
N HIS A 277 -4.53 22.69 3.64
CA HIS A 277 -3.90 21.44 4.12
C HIS A 277 -4.86 20.47 4.83
N LYS A 278 -5.95 20.98 5.41
CA LYS A 278 -6.92 20.19 6.19
C LYS A 278 -7.80 19.30 5.30
N ASP A 279 -7.86 19.59 4.01
CA ASP A 279 -8.70 18.88 3.04
C ASP A 279 -7.89 17.94 2.14
N TYR A 280 -6.57 18.11 2.08
CA TYR A 280 -5.69 17.43 1.13
C TYR A 280 -4.43 16.86 1.79
N MET A 281 -4.37 15.54 1.87
CA MET A 281 -3.28 14.75 2.47
C MET A 281 -1.90 15.07 1.85
N PHE A 282 -1.86 15.46 0.57
CA PHE A 282 -0.63 15.91 -0.10
C PHE A 282 -0.09 17.19 0.55
N LEU A 283 -0.96 18.18 0.76
CA LEU A 283 -0.60 19.49 1.30
C LEU A 283 -0.29 19.40 2.79
N GLU A 284 -0.97 18.53 3.53
CA GLU A 284 -0.64 18.22 4.93
C GLU A 284 0.76 17.62 5.09
N CYS A 285 1.18 16.73 4.17
CA CYS A 285 2.55 16.23 4.13
C CYS A 285 3.57 17.31 3.75
N VAL A 286 3.24 18.24 2.85
CA VAL A 286 4.12 19.37 2.54
C VAL A 286 4.24 20.35 3.72
N LEU A 287 3.15 20.62 4.44
CA LEU A 287 3.17 21.42 5.67
C LEU A 287 4.14 20.82 6.70
N PHE A 288 4.03 19.51 6.95
CA PHE A 288 4.96 18.80 7.85
C PHE A 288 6.43 18.89 7.39
N ILE A 289 6.69 18.84 6.08
CA ILE A 289 8.05 19.07 5.54
C ILE A 289 8.55 20.49 5.88
N THR A 290 7.73 21.52 5.69
CA THR A 290 8.10 22.92 6.02
C THR A 290 8.20 23.20 7.52
N GLU A 291 7.51 22.43 8.37
CA GLU A 291 7.72 22.48 9.83
C GLU A 291 9.05 21.83 10.27
N MET A 292 9.52 20.83 9.53
CA MET A 292 10.65 19.98 9.93
C MET A 292 11.98 20.36 9.26
N LYS A 293 11.95 21.09 8.14
CA LYS A 293 13.12 21.50 7.36
C LYS A 293 13.18 23.02 7.25
N THR A 294 14.36 23.60 7.44
CA THR A 294 14.60 25.05 7.34
C THR A 294 15.36 25.38 6.06
N GLY A 295 14.97 26.47 5.38
CA GLY A 295 15.62 26.96 4.15
C GLY A 295 14.67 26.94 2.96
N PRO A 296 15.15 27.26 1.74
CA PRO A 296 14.33 27.22 0.54
C PRO A 296 13.87 25.79 0.20
N PHE A 297 12.59 25.62 -0.14
CA PHE A 297 12.00 24.31 -0.45
C PHE A 297 12.74 23.55 -1.56
N ALA A 298 13.27 24.27 -2.55
CA ALA A 298 14.08 23.73 -3.62
C ALA A 298 15.39 23.07 -3.15
N GLU A 299 15.98 23.53 -2.05
CA GLU A 299 17.24 23.02 -1.51
C GLU A 299 17.01 21.75 -0.67
N HIS A 300 15.99 21.74 0.19
CA HIS A 300 15.76 20.65 1.14
C HIS A 300 14.78 19.55 0.65
N SER A 301 14.03 19.83 -0.42
CA SER A 301 12.98 18.95 -0.98
C SER A 301 12.94 19.01 -2.52
N ASN A 302 14.12 19.01 -3.16
CA ASN A 302 14.31 19.18 -4.60
C ASN A 302 13.42 18.29 -5.49
N GLN A 303 13.18 17.01 -5.15
CA GLN A 303 12.26 16.17 -5.96
C GLN A 303 10.82 16.72 -5.96
N LEU A 304 10.28 17.08 -4.79
CA LEU A 304 8.95 17.71 -4.70
C LEU A 304 8.94 19.07 -5.41
N TRP A 305 10.01 19.87 -5.29
CA TRP A 305 10.14 21.12 -6.04
C TRP A 305 10.01 20.91 -7.55
N ASN A 306 10.73 19.93 -8.12
CA ASN A 306 10.62 19.59 -9.55
C ASN A 306 9.24 19.02 -9.93
N ILE A 307 8.57 18.30 -9.03
CA ILE A 307 7.20 17.80 -9.23
C ILE A 307 6.17 18.93 -9.26
N SER A 308 6.41 20.07 -8.60
CA SER A 308 5.52 21.24 -8.63
C SER A 308 5.36 21.84 -10.03
N ALA A 309 6.37 21.68 -10.90
CA ALA A 309 6.34 22.12 -12.30
C ALA A 309 5.55 21.18 -13.24
N VAL A 310 5.03 20.06 -12.75
CA VAL A 310 4.22 19.13 -13.56
C VAL A 310 2.83 19.73 -13.81
N PRO A 311 2.34 19.82 -15.06
CA PRO A 311 1.19 20.68 -15.39
C PRO A 311 -0.20 20.14 -14.98
N SER A 312 -0.30 19.01 -14.28
CA SER A 312 -1.59 18.52 -13.72
C SER A 312 -1.39 17.42 -12.68
N TRP A 313 -2.28 17.33 -11.69
CA TRP A 313 -2.27 16.30 -10.66
C TRP A 313 -2.39 14.87 -11.20
N SER A 314 -3.12 14.66 -12.30
CA SER A 314 -3.18 13.36 -12.97
C SER A 314 -1.79 12.92 -13.48
N LYS A 315 -0.98 13.84 -14.02
CA LYS A 315 0.41 13.55 -14.41
C LYS A 315 1.34 13.38 -13.19
N VAL A 316 1.17 14.17 -12.14
CA VAL A 316 1.90 14.01 -10.86
C VAL A 316 1.68 12.59 -10.33
N ASN A 317 0.42 12.18 -10.20
CA ASN A 317 0.06 10.88 -9.67
C ASN A 317 0.61 9.70 -10.52
N GLN A 318 0.45 9.76 -11.85
CA GLN A 318 1.04 8.78 -12.77
C GLN A 318 2.58 8.75 -12.69
N GLY A 319 3.23 9.87 -12.36
CA GLY A 319 4.65 9.93 -12.04
C GLY A 319 4.97 9.19 -10.74
N LEU A 320 4.31 9.56 -9.65
CA LEU A 320 4.51 9.00 -8.31
C LEU A 320 4.25 7.48 -8.26
N ILE A 321 3.21 6.97 -8.91
CA ILE A 321 2.94 5.52 -8.98
C ILE A 321 4.07 4.75 -9.68
N ARG A 322 4.73 5.35 -10.69
CA ARG A 322 5.91 4.74 -11.36
C ARG A 322 7.16 4.86 -10.50
N MET A 323 7.36 6.01 -9.86
CA MET A 323 8.48 6.26 -8.95
C MET A 323 8.43 5.32 -7.74
N TYR A 324 7.27 5.08 -7.14
CA TYR A 324 7.11 4.14 -6.01
C TYR A 324 7.50 2.70 -6.35
N LYS A 325 7.18 2.24 -7.56
CA LYS A 325 7.62 0.92 -8.04
C LYS A 325 9.15 0.84 -8.07
N ALA A 326 9.81 1.77 -8.76
CA ALA A 326 11.27 1.76 -8.91
C ALA A 326 12.02 2.03 -7.58
N GLU A 327 11.55 2.99 -6.79
CA GLU A 327 12.29 3.57 -5.66
C GLU A 327 11.91 3.01 -4.29
N CYS A 328 10.76 2.33 -4.16
CA CYS A 328 10.37 1.63 -2.93
C CYS A 328 10.29 0.11 -3.15
N LEU A 329 9.45 -0.35 -4.10
CA LEU A 329 9.07 -1.77 -4.19
C LEU A 329 10.10 -2.66 -4.91
N GLU A 330 10.84 -2.11 -5.88
CA GLU A 330 11.94 -2.78 -6.60
C GLU A 330 13.31 -2.48 -5.97
N LYS A 331 13.35 -1.56 -5.00
CA LYS A 331 14.56 -1.04 -4.34
C LYS A 331 14.96 -1.96 -3.18
N PHE A 332 15.88 -2.89 -3.44
CA PHE A 332 16.28 -3.93 -2.46
C PHE A 332 16.54 -3.42 -1.02
N PRO A 333 17.29 -2.32 -0.77
CA PRO A 333 17.52 -1.83 0.59
C PRO A 333 16.26 -1.43 1.37
N VAL A 334 15.18 -1.05 0.68
CA VAL A 334 13.88 -0.71 1.27
C VAL A 334 13.07 -1.98 1.53
N ILE A 335 12.95 -2.85 0.51
CA ILE A 335 12.03 -3.99 0.56
C ILE A 335 12.61 -5.28 1.17
N GLN A 336 13.92 -5.33 1.44
CA GLN A 336 14.59 -6.49 2.09
C GLN A 336 14.02 -6.90 3.45
N HIS A 337 13.31 -5.99 4.14
CA HIS A 337 12.70 -6.26 5.45
C HIS A 337 11.23 -6.71 5.35
N PHE A 338 10.62 -6.66 4.16
CA PHE A 338 9.23 -7.06 3.95
C PHE A 338 9.02 -8.54 4.25
N LYS A 339 7.94 -8.87 4.97
CA LYS A 339 7.62 -10.24 5.43
C LYS A 339 6.62 -10.91 4.49
N PHE A 340 6.76 -12.23 4.35
CA PHE A 340 5.86 -13.05 3.56
C PHE A 340 5.27 -14.16 4.44
N GLY A 341 3.98 -14.43 4.25
CA GLY A 341 3.19 -15.35 5.06
C GLY A 341 2.14 -16.06 4.21
N SER A 342 1.05 -16.51 4.83
CA SER A 342 -0.08 -17.12 4.11
C SER A 342 -0.93 -16.09 3.35
N LEU A 343 -1.10 -14.89 3.92
CA LEU A 343 -1.90 -13.80 3.36
C LEU A 343 -1.13 -13.04 2.28
N LEU A 344 0.19 -12.91 2.42
CA LEU A 344 1.08 -12.35 1.40
C LEU A 344 2.20 -13.36 1.07
N PRO A 345 1.91 -14.38 0.23
CA PRO A 345 2.88 -15.42 -0.10
C PRO A 345 3.94 -14.93 -1.10
N ILE A 346 5.16 -15.46 -0.97
CA ILE A 346 6.29 -15.21 -1.90
C ILE A 346 6.23 -16.09 -3.16
N HIS A 347 5.20 -16.93 -3.30
CA HIS A 347 5.03 -17.79 -4.47
C HIS A 347 4.58 -16.97 -5.70
N PRO A 348 4.89 -17.43 -6.93
CA PRO A 348 4.43 -16.75 -8.15
C PRO A 348 2.91 -16.59 -8.20
N VAL A 349 2.44 -15.48 -8.78
CA VAL A 349 1.00 -15.22 -8.92
C VAL A 349 0.35 -16.35 -9.72
N THR A 350 -0.68 -16.96 -9.16
CA THR A 350 -1.60 -17.83 -9.90
C THR A 350 -2.33 -16.99 -10.94
N SER A 351 -1.93 -17.12 -12.21
CA SER A 351 -2.68 -16.54 -13.33
C SER A 351 -4.06 -17.19 -13.38
N CYS A 352 -5.10 -16.36 -13.28
CA CYS A 352 -6.51 -16.75 -13.44
C CYS A 352 -6.96 -16.46 -14.88
#